data_AF-A0AAU4EIH9-F1
#
_entry.id   AF-A0AAU4EIH9-F1
#
_cell.length_a   1.000
_cell.length_b   1.000
_cell.length_c   1.000
_cell.angle_alpha   90.00
_cell.angle_beta   90.00
_cell.angle_gamma   90.00
#
_symmetry.space_group_name_H-M   'P 1'
#
loop_
_entity.id
_entity.type
_entity.pdbx_description
1 polymer ?
#
loop_
_entity_poly.entity_id
_entity_poly.type
_entity_poly.pdbx_seq_one_letter_code
_entity_poly.pdbx_strand_id
1 'polypeptide(L)'
;MPEQQMWFTHYGWSRSYLLPKSVACNIPHRGSLDGYGAWNVARGILVELCRALPATPVSLLYDEPVQRRDHTRIALRITAHARRTDGLDVIVIYRNEHGDAEPWPEFWSIAVNGFIPATGHDVRRPSPPWIAHTARETLRDELGH
;
A
#
# COMPACT_ATOMS: atom_id res chain seq x y z
N MET A 1 -8.31 -13.67 -8.76
CA MET A 1 -8.81 -12.27 -8.70
C MET A 1 -9.08 -11.80 -10.12
N PRO A 2 -10.22 -11.15 -10.43
CA PRO A 2 -10.49 -10.58 -11.76
C PRO A 2 -9.47 -9.49 -12.13
N GLU A 3 -9.13 -9.34 -13.42
CA GLU A 3 -8.13 -8.35 -13.91
C GLU A 3 -8.41 -6.91 -13.46
N GLN A 4 -9.69 -6.52 -13.37
CA GLN A 4 -10.09 -5.19 -12.93
C GLN A 4 -9.74 -4.89 -11.46
N GLN A 5 -9.51 -5.91 -10.63
CA GLN A 5 -9.06 -5.76 -9.25
C GLN A 5 -7.54 -5.77 -9.12
N MET A 6 -6.77 -6.04 -10.19
CA MET A 6 -5.30 -6.02 -10.11
C MET A 6 -4.75 -4.61 -10.09
N TRP A 7 -5.40 -3.68 -10.80
CA TRP A 7 -4.87 -2.33 -11.05
C TRP A 7 -5.67 -1.27 -10.32
N PHE A 8 -4.98 -0.26 -9.77
CA PHE A 8 -5.66 0.86 -9.14
C PHE A 8 -6.18 1.86 -10.19
N THR A 9 -7.47 1.76 -10.52
CA THR A 9 -8.15 2.59 -11.53
C THR A 9 -8.59 3.94 -10.97
N HIS A 10 -8.90 4.92 -11.83
CA HIS A 10 -9.49 6.21 -11.43
C HIS A 10 -10.75 6.08 -10.54
N TYR A 11 -11.54 5.02 -10.70
CA TYR A 11 -12.67 4.71 -9.80
C TYR A 11 -12.18 4.28 -8.40
N GLY A 12 -11.04 3.60 -8.30
CA GLY A 12 -10.35 3.37 -7.03
C GLY A 12 -9.94 4.67 -6.33
N TRP A 13 -9.54 5.69 -7.10
CA TRP A 13 -9.17 7.01 -6.56
C TRP A 13 -10.34 7.77 -5.93
N SER A 14 -11.58 7.55 -6.38
CA SER A 14 -12.77 8.22 -5.83
C SER A 14 -13.34 7.53 -4.57
N ARG A 15 -12.83 6.36 -4.19
CA ARG A 15 -13.23 5.69 -2.94
C ARG A 15 -12.70 6.44 -1.73
N SER A 16 -13.61 6.93 -0.91
CA SER A 16 -13.29 7.53 0.40
C SER A 16 -13.11 6.43 1.44
N TYR A 17 -11.88 5.93 1.57
CA TYR A 17 -11.50 5.07 2.68
C TYR A 17 -11.37 5.90 3.96
N LEU A 18 -11.92 5.40 5.07
CA LEU A 18 -11.92 6.06 6.37
C LEU A 18 -11.03 5.28 7.34
N LEU A 19 -10.17 6.00 8.06
CA LEU A 19 -9.40 5.42 9.17
C LEU A 19 -10.09 5.68 10.50
N PRO A 20 -10.15 4.68 11.41
CA PRO A 20 -10.51 4.92 12.80
C PRO A 20 -9.59 5.99 13.43
N LYS A 21 -10.13 6.78 14.37
CA LYS A 21 -9.36 7.81 15.09
C LYS A 21 -8.20 7.25 15.92
N SER A 22 -8.26 5.97 16.26
CA SER A 22 -7.24 5.27 17.04
C SER A 22 -5.99 4.91 16.21
N VAL A 23 -6.06 4.98 14.88
CA VAL A 23 -4.92 4.65 14.01
C VAL A 23 -3.91 5.78 14.07
N ALA A 24 -2.65 5.47 14.39
CA ALA A 24 -1.58 6.46 14.31
C ALA A 24 -1.25 6.74 12.83
N CYS A 25 -1.49 7.94 12.33
CA CYS A 25 -1.18 8.29 10.94
C CYS A 25 -0.71 9.74 10.76
N ASN A 26 0.06 9.98 9.69
CA ASN A 26 0.55 11.31 9.32
C ASN A 26 -0.23 11.97 8.16
N ILE A 27 -1.31 11.33 7.71
CA ILE A 27 -2.25 11.85 6.72
C ILE A 27 -3.63 12.02 7.35
N PRO A 28 -4.54 12.81 6.74
CA PRO A 28 -5.90 12.92 7.25
C PRO A 28 -6.62 11.56 7.34
N HIS A 29 -7.35 11.33 8.44
CA HIS A 29 -8.12 10.09 8.63
C HIS A 29 -9.29 9.93 7.63
N ARG A 30 -9.76 11.03 7.04
CA ARG A 30 -10.88 11.05 6.09
C ARG A 30 -10.43 11.63 4.76
N GLY A 31 -10.92 11.05 3.67
CA GLY A 31 -10.73 11.62 2.33
C GLY A 31 -11.59 12.85 2.11
N SER A 32 -11.15 13.70 1.19
CA SER A 32 -11.99 14.68 0.51
C SER A 32 -12.15 14.24 -0.94
N LEU A 33 -13.27 14.63 -1.56
CA LEU A 33 -13.51 14.38 -2.99
C LEU A 33 -12.42 15.03 -3.87
N ASP A 34 -11.81 16.11 -3.38
CA ASP A 34 -10.72 16.85 -4.06
C ASP A 34 -9.32 16.40 -3.61
N GLY A 35 -9.22 15.39 -2.74
CA GLY A 35 -7.97 14.98 -2.11
C GLY A 35 -7.08 14.16 -3.04
N TYR A 36 -5.78 14.48 -3.06
CA TYR A 36 -4.72 13.73 -3.74
C TYR A 36 -4.84 12.24 -3.41
N GLY A 37 -5.32 11.42 -4.36
CA GLY A 37 -5.69 10.05 -4.04
C GLY A 37 -4.54 9.09 -3.77
N ALA A 38 -3.28 9.55 -3.68
CA ALA A 38 -2.22 8.76 -3.06
C ALA A 38 -2.48 8.55 -1.56
N TRP A 39 -3.11 9.52 -0.89
CA TRP A 39 -3.65 9.31 0.47
C TRP A 39 -4.85 8.36 0.48
N ASN A 40 -5.68 8.35 -0.57
CA ASN A 40 -6.76 7.35 -0.71
C ASN A 40 -6.19 5.94 -0.91
N VAL A 41 -5.13 5.79 -1.70
CA VAL A 41 -4.39 4.53 -1.85
C VAL A 41 -3.87 4.06 -0.50
N ALA A 42 -3.18 4.93 0.25
CA ALA A 42 -2.60 4.58 1.54
C ALA A 42 -3.66 4.06 2.52
N ARG A 43 -4.78 4.78 2.64
CA ARG A 43 -5.91 4.35 3.47
C ARG A 43 -6.53 3.05 2.96
N GLY A 44 -6.70 2.93 1.65
CA GLY A 44 -7.21 1.73 1.00
C GLY A 44 -6.37 0.50 1.33
N ILE A 45 -5.04 0.62 1.32
CA ILE A 45 -4.14 -0.50 1.63
C ILE A 45 -4.41 -1.01 3.04
N LEU A 46 -4.44 -0.12 4.03
CA LEU A 46 -4.67 -0.54 5.41
C LEU A 46 -6.08 -1.12 5.62
N VAL A 47 -7.11 -0.53 5.01
CA VAL A 47 -8.49 -1.01 5.13
C VAL A 47 -8.65 -2.39 4.48
N GLU A 48 -8.18 -2.56 3.25
CA GLU A 48 -8.29 -3.84 2.54
C GLU A 48 -7.40 -4.91 3.21
N LEU A 49 -6.25 -4.53 3.79
CA LEU A 49 -5.41 -5.43 4.59
C LEU A 49 -6.17 -5.97 5.80
N CYS A 50 -6.81 -5.09 6.59
CA CYS A 50 -7.62 -5.49 7.76
C CYS A 50 -8.85 -6.30 7.37
N ARG A 51 -9.33 -6.15 6.13
CA ARG A 51 -10.44 -6.95 5.60
C ARG A 51 -10.00 -8.34 5.17
N ALA A 52 -8.83 -8.45 4.54
CA ALA A 52 -8.33 -9.72 4.02
C ALA A 52 -7.69 -10.60 5.10
N LEU A 53 -7.05 -9.98 6.07
CA LEU A 53 -6.46 -10.60 7.25
C LEU A 53 -7.29 -10.11 8.43
N PRO A 54 -8.07 -10.94 9.12
CA PRO A 54 -8.92 -10.52 10.24
C PRO A 54 -8.07 -9.81 11.30
N ALA A 55 -7.93 -8.51 11.16
CA ALA A 55 -6.91 -7.71 11.81
C ALA A 55 -7.45 -6.32 12.12
N THR A 56 -6.80 -5.68 13.07
CA THR A 56 -7.12 -4.34 13.54
C THR A 56 -6.06 -3.37 13.02
N PRO A 57 -6.45 -2.19 12.52
CA PRO A 57 -5.48 -1.22 12.00
C PRO A 57 -4.71 -0.58 13.16
N VAL A 58 -3.38 -0.46 13.02
CA VAL A 58 -2.50 0.09 14.07
C VAL A 58 -1.93 1.44 13.65
N SER A 59 -1.25 1.48 12.51
CA SER A 59 -0.63 2.73 12.01
C SER A 59 -0.56 2.80 10.49
N LEU A 60 -0.53 4.02 9.96
CA LEU A 60 -0.34 4.30 8.55
C LEU A 60 0.63 5.46 8.37
N LEU A 61 1.77 5.19 7.74
CA LEU A 61 2.73 6.21 7.37
C LEU A 61 2.73 6.40 5.86
N TYR A 62 2.66 7.65 5.43
CA TYR A 62 2.82 8.08 4.06
C TYR A 62 4.06 8.96 3.95
N ASP A 63 4.97 8.62 3.06
CA ASP A 63 6.19 9.40 2.83
C ASP A 63 6.37 9.64 1.34
N GLU A 64 6.69 10.87 1.00
CA GLU A 64 7.08 11.31 -0.34
C GLU A 64 8.46 11.95 -0.23
N PRO A 65 9.53 11.14 -0.17
CA PRO A 65 10.88 11.67 -0.19
C PRO A 65 11.10 12.54 -1.44
N VAL A 66 11.15 13.86 -1.22
CA VAL A 66 11.51 14.83 -2.25
C VAL A 66 13.02 14.74 -2.49
N GLN A 67 13.44 14.30 -3.68
CA GLN A 67 14.85 14.48 -4.07
C GLN A 67 15.05 15.91 -4.56
N ARG A 68 15.97 16.63 -3.89
CA ARG A 68 16.27 18.05 -4.13
C ARG A 68 16.82 18.32 -5.55
N ARG A 69 16.44 19.51 -6.03
CA ARG A 69 17.03 20.40 -7.08
C ARG A 69 16.70 20.17 -8.56
N ASP A 70 16.59 18.95 -9.07
CA ASP A 70 16.48 18.75 -10.53
C ASP A 70 15.13 18.19 -11.03
N HIS A 71 14.04 18.49 -10.31
CA HIS A 71 12.64 18.42 -10.81
C HIS A 71 12.03 17.06 -11.24
N THR A 72 12.65 15.90 -11.05
CA THR A 72 12.06 14.66 -11.62
C THR A 72 12.11 13.37 -10.80
N ARG A 73 12.04 13.43 -9.46
CA ARG A 73 11.97 12.20 -8.64
C ARG A 73 10.99 12.33 -7.48
N ILE A 74 9.78 11.78 -7.65
CA ILE A 74 8.82 11.54 -6.58
C ILE A 74 8.80 10.03 -6.36
N ALA A 75 9.52 9.58 -5.33
CA ALA A 75 9.34 8.26 -4.75
C ALA A 75 8.29 8.37 -3.65
N LEU A 76 7.31 7.47 -3.67
CA LEU A 76 6.24 7.31 -2.71
C LEU A 76 6.57 6.06 -1.90
N ARG A 77 6.38 6.17 -0.58
CA ARG A 77 6.43 5.03 0.32
C ARG A 77 5.24 5.09 1.27
N ILE A 78 4.48 4.02 1.29
CA ILE A 78 3.37 3.80 2.22
C ILE A 78 3.76 2.63 3.12
N THR A 79 3.62 2.81 4.43
CA THR A 79 3.77 1.73 5.42
C THR A 79 2.45 1.55 6.15
N ALA A 80 1.74 0.46 5.84
CA ALA A 80 0.48 0.09 6.46
C ALA A 80 0.74 -1.01 7.49
N HIS A 81 0.29 -0.79 8.72
CA HIS A 81 0.50 -1.71 9.82
C HIS A 81 -0.84 -2.10 10.46
N ALA A 82 -1.09 -3.40 10.51
CA ALA A 82 -2.25 -4.01 11.14
C ALA A 82 -1.83 -5.15 12.07
N ARG A 83 -2.63 -5.42 13.09
CA ARG A 83 -2.43 -6.52 14.05
C ARG A 83 -3.55 -7.53 13.92
N ARG A 84 -3.20 -8.78 13.60
CA ARG A 84 -4.14 -9.91 13.51
C ARG A 84 -4.69 -10.27 14.89
N THR A 85 -5.81 -10.99 14.90
CA THR A 85 -6.46 -11.47 16.14
C THR A 85 -5.61 -12.44 16.96
N ASP A 86 -4.67 -13.14 16.31
CA ASP A 86 -3.69 -14.03 16.95
C ASP A 86 -2.50 -13.27 17.56
N GLY A 87 -2.48 -11.94 17.46
CA GLY A 87 -1.41 -11.09 17.97
C GLY A 87 -0.26 -10.84 16.99
N LEU A 88 -0.27 -11.46 15.80
CA LEU A 88 0.77 -11.26 14.80
C LEU A 88 0.65 -9.89 14.14
N ASP A 89 1.77 -9.15 14.10
CA ASP A 89 1.87 -7.90 13.36
C ASP A 89 2.07 -8.14 11.87
N VAL A 90 1.34 -7.37 11.06
CA VAL A 90 1.41 -7.39 9.60
C VAL A 90 1.74 -5.98 9.12
N ILE A 91 2.93 -5.85 8.56
CA ILE A 91 3.48 -4.60 8.02
C ILE A 91 3.62 -4.77 6.52
N VAL A 92 2.86 -3.97 5.78
CA VAL A 92 2.95 -3.87 4.33
C VAL A 92 3.64 -2.56 3.98
N ILE A 93 4.76 -2.66 3.26
CA ILE A 93 5.44 -1.53 2.65
C ILE A 93 5.11 -1.53 1.18
N TYR A 94 4.52 -0.44 0.69
CA TYR A 94 4.21 -0.23 -0.72
C TYR A 94 5.00 0.98 -1.20
N ARG A 95 5.78 0.82 -2.26
CA ARG A 95 6.62 1.91 -2.77
C ARG A 95 6.60 1.98 -4.30
N ASN A 96 6.76 3.18 -4.85
CA ASN A 96 7.22 3.33 -6.22
C ASN A 96 8.70 3.70 -6.23
N GLU A 97 9.42 3.12 -7.18
CA GLU A 97 10.82 3.38 -7.43
C GLU A 97 10.95 3.81 -8.90
N HIS A 98 11.84 4.77 -9.16
CA HIS A 98 12.25 5.13 -10.51
C HIS A 98 13.63 4.54 -10.76
N GLY A 99 13.79 3.83 -11.87
CA GLY A 99 15.11 3.36 -12.30
C GLY A 99 16.02 4.53 -12.74
N ASP A 100 17.33 4.39 -12.55
CA ASP A 100 18.32 5.40 -12.95
C ASP A 100 18.60 5.43 -14.47
N ALA A 101 18.06 4.49 -15.25
CA ALA A 101 18.27 4.37 -16.69
C ALA A 101 17.10 4.94 -17.50
N GLU A 102 17.38 5.67 -18.58
CA GLU A 102 16.36 6.10 -19.54
C GLU A 102 15.91 4.93 -20.45
N PRO A 103 14.60 4.82 -20.75
CA PRO A 103 13.49 5.62 -20.22
C PRO A 103 13.17 5.25 -18.76
N TRP A 104 13.07 6.23 -17.86
CA TRP A 104 12.94 6.02 -16.41
C TRP A 104 11.71 5.16 -16.09
N PRO A 105 11.86 3.86 -15.84
CA PRO A 105 10.70 3.02 -15.66
C PRO A 105 10.19 3.21 -14.24
N GLU A 106 8.89 3.45 -14.11
CA GLU A 106 8.19 3.43 -12.83
C GLU A 106 7.92 1.99 -12.44
N PHE A 107 8.59 1.53 -11.38
CA PHE A 107 8.34 0.22 -10.80
C PHE A 107 7.63 0.38 -9.48
N TRP A 108 6.62 -0.46 -9.24
CA TRP A 108 5.99 -0.57 -7.94
C TRP A 108 6.47 -1.84 -7.27
N SER A 109 6.82 -1.74 -5.99
CA SER A 109 7.13 -2.90 -5.19
C SER A 109 6.40 -2.93 -3.87
N ILE A 110 6.21 -4.15 -3.37
CA ILE A 110 5.52 -4.44 -2.13
C ILE A 110 6.41 -5.36 -1.30
N ALA A 111 6.55 -5.05 -0.01
CA ALA A 111 7.12 -5.96 0.97
C ALA A 111 6.11 -6.22 2.09
N VAL A 112 6.07 -7.45 2.59
CA VAL A 112 5.15 -7.93 3.63
C VAL A 112 6.00 -8.51 4.74
N ASN A 113 6.01 -7.90 5.92
CA ASN A 113 6.87 -8.30 7.05
C ASN A 113 8.37 -8.44 6.68
N GLY A 114 8.84 -7.69 5.69
CA GLY A 114 10.22 -7.78 5.18
C GLY A 114 10.42 -8.77 4.02
N PHE A 115 9.44 -9.63 3.72
CA PHE A 115 9.46 -10.51 2.55
C PHE A 115 9.00 -9.76 1.30
N ILE A 116 9.70 -9.95 0.18
CA ILE A 116 9.26 -9.43 -1.11
C ILE A 116 8.67 -10.59 -1.92
N PRO A 117 7.34 -10.65 -2.11
CA PRO A 117 6.73 -11.73 -2.87
C PRO A 117 7.20 -11.71 -4.32
N ALA A 118 7.25 -12.89 -4.97
CA ALA A 118 7.62 -13.00 -6.39
C ALA A 118 6.74 -12.14 -7.30
N THR A 119 5.48 -11.94 -6.94
CA THR A 119 4.54 -11.06 -7.64
C THR A 119 4.65 -9.59 -7.23
N GLY A 120 5.43 -9.27 -6.20
CA GLY A 120 5.58 -7.94 -5.60
C GLY A 120 6.72 -7.09 -6.19
N HIS A 121 7.41 -7.56 -7.21
CA HIS A 121 8.41 -6.80 -7.97
C HIS A 121 7.87 -6.36 -9.33
N ASP A 122 8.25 -5.16 -9.77
CA ASP A 122 8.00 -4.61 -11.11
C ASP A 122 6.55 -4.67 -11.59
N VAL A 123 5.60 -4.56 -10.66
CA VAL A 123 4.17 -4.54 -10.99
C VAL A 123 3.75 -3.15 -11.47
N ARG A 124 2.80 -3.11 -12.43
CA ARG A 124 2.05 -1.88 -12.70
C ARG A 124 1.22 -1.54 -11.45
N ARG A 125 1.21 -0.27 -11.03
CA ARG A 125 0.46 0.29 -9.88
C ARG A 125 -0.65 -0.62 -9.29
N PRO A 126 -0.29 -1.50 -8.33
CA PRO A 126 -1.22 -2.51 -7.82
C PRO A 126 -2.32 -1.88 -6.97
N SER A 127 -3.51 -2.48 -7.02
CA SER A 127 -4.65 -2.02 -6.24
C SER A 127 -4.52 -2.42 -4.75
N PRO A 128 -5.15 -1.69 -3.81
CA PRO A 128 -5.21 -2.10 -2.42
C PRO A 128 -5.80 -3.50 -2.17
N PRO A 129 -6.90 -3.93 -2.84
CA PRO A 129 -7.36 -5.31 -2.74
C PRO A 129 -6.30 -6.34 -3.19
N TRP A 130 -5.55 -6.05 -4.26
CA TRP A 130 -4.49 -6.93 -4.74
C TRP A 130 -3.34 -7.00 -3.73
N ILE A 131 -2.92 -5.86 -3.17
CA ILE A 131 -1.89 -5.77 -2.14
C ILE A 131 -2.29 -6.62 -0.92
N ALA A 132 -3.53 -6.50 -0.46
CA ALA A 132 -4.05 -7.27 0.67
C ALA A 132 -4.11 -8.78 0.38
N HIS A 133 -4.50 -9.16 -0.84
CA HIS A 133 -4.46 -10.56 -1.27
C HIS A 133 -3.04 -11.11 -1.26
N THR A 134 -2.09 -10.39 -1.87
CA THR A 134 -0.67 -10.77 -1.90
C THR A 134 -0.11 -10.90 -0.49
N ALA A 135 -0.40 -9.95 0.41
CA ALA A 135 0.02 -10.04 1.80
C ALA A 135 -0.47 -11.31 2.50
N ARG A 136 -1.72 -11.71 2.24
CA ARG A 136 -2.26 -12.96 2.80
C ARG A 136 -1.55 -14.19 2.25
N GLU A 137 -1.33 -14.27 0.96
CA GLU A 137 -0.62 -15.42 0.36
C GLU A 137 0.83 -15.48 0.84
N THR A 138 1.54 -14.35 0.90
CA THR A 138 2.92 -14.29 1.43
C THR A 138 3.00 -14.78 2.87
N LEU A 139 2.09 -14.36 3.75
CA LEU A 139 2.08 -14.82 5.13
C LEU A 139 1.76 -16.32 5.22
N ARG A 140 0.89 -16.85 4.36
CA ARG A 140 0.59 -18.29 4.31
C ARG A 140 1.82 -19.08 3.89
N ASP A 141 2.51 -18.63 2.85
CA ASP A 141 3.62 -19.36 2.25
C ASP A 141 4.90 -19.27 3.11
N GLU A 142 5.17 -18.13 3.74
CA GLU A 142 6.39 -17.91 4.54
C GLU A 142 6.24 -18.28 6.02
N LEU A 143 5.03 -18.18 6.59
CA LEU A 143 4.78 -18.42 8.01
C LEU A 143 3.85 -19.62 8.29
N GLY A 144 3.32 -20.29 7.26
CA GLY A 144 2.51 -21.50 7.41
C GLY A 144 1.15 -21.31 8.09
N HIS A 145 0.59 -20.09 8.04
CA HIS A 145 -0.65 -19.70 8.71
C HIS A 145 -1.85 -19.48 7.77
#